data_AF-A0A7K2AYH4-F1
#
_entry.id   AF-A0A7K2AYH4-F1
#
_cell.length_a   1.000
_cell.length_b   1.000
_cell.length_c   1.000
_cell.angle_alpha   90.00
_cell.angle_beta   90.00
_cell.angle_gamma   90.00
#
_symmetry.space_group_name_H-M   'P 1'
#
loop_
_entity.id
_entity.type
_entity.pdbx_description
1 polymer ?
#
loop_
_entity_poly.entity_id
_entity_poly.type
_entity_poly.pdbx_seq_one_letter_code
_entity_poly.pdbx_strand_id
1 'polypeptide(L)'
;MRRRRRSCRRRLRRGGSASAGIREAVARRGVLSVPVVDLSLDPSVLGSGPDEERSTMPPMRPASGHRTGNHRRFGLLATSIHLPAALMARWDLPQVLPVPAPAIFAGNHRSMFDIVVGFRLFWNYRASMHIVVARRYFDHWLMGRLLRAGGCIPMESGRAALGGVKACLEALERGESVVIMPEGRVMPPDERPEGVGPPGAGIGILAARSAAPLALCAITGTDEVWPLGRRFPRLRFGRRRPTVRVLVESLVPLEPDERRDRERVTAAVMAGLLELLTPPE
;
A
#
# COMPACT_ATOMS: atom_id res chain seq x y z
N MET A 1 -21.12 -50.25 10.11
CA MET A 1 -21.24 -49.06 9.21
C MET A 1 -22.04 -47.96 9.91
N ARG A 2 -21.67 -46.69 9.72
CA ARG A 2 -22.30 -45.44 10.21
C ARG A 2 -21.90 -44.93 11.62
N ARG A 3 -20.74 -44.27 11.71
CA ARG A 3 -20.50 -43.12 12.58
C ARG A 3 -19.56 -42.15 11.87
N ARG A 4 -20.02 -40.91 11.58
CA ARG A 4 -19.24 -39.65 11.43
C ARG A 4 -20.08 -38.59 10.70
N ARG A 5 -20.87 -37.81 11.45
CA ARG A 5 -21.38 -36.49 11.02
C ARG A 5 -21.60 -35.58 12.23
N ARG A 6 -20.53 -35.24 12.98
CA ARG A 6 -20.53 -34.13 13.95
C ARG A 6 -19.09 -33.63 14.17
N SER A 7 -18.56 -32.80 13.28
CA SER A 7 -17.38 -31.95 13.56
C SER A 7 -17.19 -30.86 12.49
N CYS A 8 -18.21 -30.03 12.25
CA CYS A 8 -18.08 -28.87 11.36
C CYS A 8 -18.88 -27.66 11.87
N ARG A 9 -18.85 -27.38 13.18
CA ARG A 9 -19.58 -26.24 13.77
C ARG A 9 -18.85 -25.48 14.88
N ARG A 10 -17.53 -25.61 15.02
CA ARG A 10 -16.79 -24.99 16.14
C ARG A 10 -15.66 -24.02 15.74
N ARG A 11 -15.71 -23.42 14.55
CA ARG A 11 -14.69 -22.46 14.07
C ARG A 11 -15.30 -21.16 13.52
N LEU A 12 -16.34 -20.63 14.17
CA LEU A 12 -17.02 -19.37 13.78
C LEU A 12 -17.24 -18.38 14.93
N ARG A 13 -16.51 -18.50 16.04
CA ARG A 13 -16.60 -17.53 17.16
C ARG A 13 -15.25 -17.22 17.78
N ARG A 14 -14.39 -16.54 17.02
CA ARG A 14 -13.32 -15.66 17.52
C ARG A 14 -13.04 -14.60 16.46
N GLY A 15 -14.06 -13.80 16.16
CA GLY A 15 -13.91 -12.52 15.46
C GLY A 15 -13.96 -11.42 16.50
N GLY A 16 -12.91 -11.30 17.33
CA GLY A 16 -12.63 -10.01 17.96
C GLY A 16 -12.15 -9.12 16.83
N SER A 17 -12.83 -8.00 16.60
CA SER A 17 -12.54 -7.13 15.45
C SER A 17 -11.08 -6.68 15.52
N ALA A 18 -10.25 -7.04 14.55
CA ALA A 18 -8.86 -6.57 14.45
C ALA A 18 -8.79 -5.02 14.52
N SER A 19 -9.84 -4.34 14.07
CA SER A 19 -10.00 -2.88 14.22
C SER A 19 -10.07 -2.39 15.68
N ALA A 20 -10.52 -3.20 16.63
CA ALA A 20 -10.47 -2.88 18.06
C ALA A 20 -9.05 -3.04 18.61
N GLY A 21 -8.31 -4.04 18.12
CA GLY A 21 -6.88 -4.23 18.42
C GLY A 21 -6.03 -3.05 17.95
N ILE A 22 -6.25 -2.59 16.71
CA ILE A 22 -5.56 -1.41 16.16
C ILE A 22 -5.91 -0.13 16.94
N ARG A 23 -7.19 0.10 17.28
CA ARG A 23 -7.60 1.26 18.11
C ARG A 23 -6.93 1.24 19.47
N GLU A 24 -6.90 0.07 20.10
CA GLU A 24 -6.32 -0.12 21.42
C GLU A 24 -4.78 -0.09 21.38
N ALA A 25 -4.13 -0.52 20.29
CA ALA A 25 -2.68 -0.41 20.09
C ALA A 25 -2.23 1.03 19.82
N VAL A 26 -2.97 1.78 18.98
CA VAL A 26 -2.77 3.23 18.76
C VAL A 26 -2.98 4.01 20.06
N ALA A 27 -3.93 3.59 20.91
CA ALA A 27 -4.19 4.22 22.21
C ALA A 27 -3.21 3.80 23.33
N ARG A 28 -2.81 2.52 23.40
CA ARG A 28 -1.93 1.97 24.46
C ARG A 28 -0.46 2.28 24.23
N ARG A 29 0.00 2.43 22.97
CA ARG A 29 1.41 2.76 22.66
C ARG A 29 1.67 4.26 22.49
N GLY A 30 0.96 5.09 23.28
CA GLY A 30 1.03 6.56 23.27
C GLY A 30 2.29 7.09 22.62
N VAL A 31 2.16 7.44 21.32
CA VAL A 31 3.19 7.99 20.41
C VAL A 31 4.62 7.76 20.91
N LEU A 32 5.07 6.49 20.96
CA LEU A 32 6.49 6.21 21.06
C LEU A 32 7.12 6.60 19.73
N SER A 33 7.97 7.61 19.80
CA SER A 33 8.70 8.23 18.70
C SER A 33 9.44 7.19 17.86
N VAL A 34 8.83 6.77 16.75
CA VAL A 34 9.62 6.31 15.60
C VAL A 34 10.38 7.56 15.17
N PRO A 35 11.73 7.57 15.16
CA PRO A 35 12.47 8.73 14.68
C PRO A 35 12.16 8.88 13.19
N VAL A 36 11.21 9.75 12.87
CA VAL A 36 11.11 10.35 11.54
C VAL A 36 12.39 11.15 11.42
N VAL A 37 13.25 10.77 10.48
CA VAL A 37 14.45 11.56 10.19
C VAL A 37 13.97 12.97 9.84
N ASP A 38 14.41 13.93 10.64
CA ASP A 38 14.14 15.35 10.47
C ASP A 38 14.69 15.80 9.11
N LEU A 39 13.82 15.79 8.10
CA LEU A 39 14.01 16.53 6.87
C LEU A 39 13.29 17.86 7.05
N SER A 40 13.80 18.69 7.96
CA SER A 40 13.32 20.06 8.16
C SER A 40 13.39 20.76 6.81
N LEU A 41 12.24 20.92 6.19
CA LEU A 41 12.07 21.93 5.16
C LEU A 41 12.02 23.26 5.90
N ASP A 42 13.03 24.08 5.65
CA ASP A 42 13.19 25.45 6.16
C ASP A 42 11.85 26.23 6.15
N PRO A 43 11.37 26.72 7.31
CA PRO A 43 10.12 27.46 7.43
C PRO A 43 10.09 28.75 6.60
N SER A 44 11.25 29.33 6.29
CA SER A 44 11.36 30.55 5.48
C SER A 44 11.02 30.35 4.00
N VAL A 45 10.80 29.09 3.58
CA VAL A 45 10.45 28.73 2.20
C VAL A 45 8.96 28.41 2.03
N LEU A 46 8.19 28.47 3.13
CA LEU A 46 6.73 28.54 3.09
C LEU A 46 6.35 30.01 2.93
N GLY A 47 6.24 30.45 1.68
CA GLY A 47 5.61 31.73 1.39
C GLY A 47 4.23 31.77 2.05
N SER A 48 3.97 32.84 2.80
CA SER A 48 2.66 33.24 3.31
C SER A 48 1.75 33.62 2.14
N GLY A 49 1.28 32.62 1.39
CA GLY A 49 0.14 32.72 0.49
C GLY A 49 -1.13 32.28 1.20
N PRO A 50 -2.33 32.68 0.73
CA PRO A 50 -3.56 32.59 1.53
C PRO A 50 -3.97 31.12 1.73
N ASP A 51 -3.56 30.58 2.87
CA ASP A 51 -4.05 29.35 3.47
C ASP A 51 -5.47 29.58 3.99
N GLU A 52 -6.49 29.50 3.13
CA GLU A 52 -7.86 29.23 3.60
C GLU A 52 -8.85 28.68 2.56
N GLU A 53 -8.58 28.71 1.25
CA GLU A 53 -9.65 28.45 0.25
C GLU A 53 -9.42 27.33 -0.78
N ARG A 54 -8.43 26.44 -0.60
CA ARG A 54 -8.25 25.28 -1.50
C ARG A 54 -8.72 23.95 -0.89
N SER A 55 -10.03 23.77 -0.99
CA SER A 55 -10.71 22.51 -1.31
C SER A 55 -10.36 21.31 -0.43
N THR A 56 -10.99 21.23 0.74
CA THR A 56 -11.35 19.93 1.33
C THR A 56 -12.12 19.13 0.27
N MET A 57 -11.60 17.98 -0.15
CA MET A 57 -12.37 17.11 -1.03
C MET A 57 -13.70 16.80 -0.36
N PRO A 58 -14.85 16.93 -1.07
CA PRO A 58 -16.14 16.55 -0.51
C PRO A 58 -16.12 15.05 -0.15
N PRO A 59 -16.95 14.61 0.83
CA PRO A 59 -17.00 13.22 1.25
C PRO A 59 -17.18 12.30 0.04
N MET A 60 -16.22 11.40 -0.17
CA MET A 60 -16.21 10.52 -1.33
C MET A 60 -17.39 9.56 -1.25
N ARG A 61 -18.28 9.63 -2.24
CA ARG A 61 -19.35 8.63 -2.40
C ARG A 61 -18.70 7.32 -2.86
N PRO A 62 -19.08 6.16 -2.28
CA PRO A 62 -18.62 4.88 -2.81
C PRO A 62 -19.01 4.81 -4.28
N ALA A 63 -18.04 4.58 -5.16
CA ALA A 63 -18.29 4.55 -6.59
C ALA A 63 -19.26 3.40 -6.89
N SER A 64 -20.51 3.74 -7.20
CA SER A 64 -21.49 2.78 -7.71
C SER A 64 -21.01 2.28 -9.07
N GLY A 65 -20.48 1.06 -9.12
CA GLY A 65 -20.33 0.29 -10.35
C GLY A 65 -19.47 0.87 -11.47
N HIS A 66 -18.60 1.86 -11.21
CA HIS A 66 -17.77 2.46 -12.24
C HIS A 66 -16.62 1.52 -12.61
N ARG A 67 -16.83 0.71 -13.66
CA ARG A 67 -15.75 0.11 -14.45
C ARG A 67 -15.01 1.24 -15.18
N THR A 68 -14.12 1.96 -14.51
CA THR A 68 -13.30 2.98 -15.21
C THR A 68 -12.50 2.31 -16.33
N GLY A 69 -12.39 2.96 -17.49
CA GLY A 69 -11.90 2.37 -18.75
C GLY A 69 -10.49 1.76 -18.72
N ASN A 70 -9.74 1.95 -17.64
CA ASN A 70 -8.40 1.40 -17.46
C ASN A 70 -8.37 -0.13 -17.31
N HIS A 71 -9.42 -0.80 -16.82
CA HIS A 71 -9.44 -2.27 -16.67
C HIS A 71 -9.16 -3.03 -17.99
N ARG A 72 -9.53 -2.46 -19.14
CA ARG A 72 -9.25 -3.04 -20.47
C ARG A 72 -7.80 -2.85 -20.90
N ARG A 73 -7.16 -1.72 -20.55
CA ARG A 73 -5.73 -1.48 -20.77
C ARG A 73 -4.87 -2.42 -19.91
N PHE A 74 -5.35 -2.72 -18.71
CA PHE A 74 -4.74 -3.72 -17.83
C PHE A 74 -4.86 -5.14 -18.40
N GLY A 75 -5.92 -5.50 -19.13
CA GLY A 75 -6.18 -6.85 -19.66
C GLY A 75 -4.99 -7.66 -20.18
N LEU A 76 -4.28 -7.10 -21.17
CA LEU A 76 -3.17 -7.77 -21.86
C LEU A 76 -1.87 -7.77 -21.04
N LEU A 77 -1.51 -6.62 -20.44
CA LEU A 77 -0.31 -6.50 -19.61
C LEU A 77 -0.43 -7.33 -18.33
N ALA A 78 -1.61 -7.34 -17.71
CA ALA A 78 -1.94 -8.16 -16.56
C ALA A 78 -1.71 -9.65 -16.84
N THR A 79 -2.20 -10.17 -17.97
CA THR A 79 -2.01 -11.59 -18.33
C THR A 79 -0.52 -11.94 -18.45
N SER A 80 0.27 -11.06 -19.06
CA SER A 80 1.73 -11.23 -19.20
C SER A 80 2.50 -11.18 -17.87
N ILE A 81 1.95 -10.54 -16.83
CA ILE A 81 2.53 -10.48 -15.49
C ILE A 81 2.00 -11.63 -14.61
N HIS A 82 0.71 -11.98 -14.70
CA HIS A 82 0.06 -12.91 -13.78
C HIS A 82 0.47 -14.36 -13.96
N LEU A 83 0.67 -14.82 -15.20
CA LEU A 83 1.04 -16.20 -15.44
C LEU A 83 2.47 -16.48 -14.94
N PRO A 84 3.51 -15.69 -15.29
CA PRO A 84 4.83 -15.84 -14.69
C PRO A 84 4.79 -15.69 -13.16
N ALA A 85 4.04 -14.72 -12.63
CA ALA A 85 3.89 -14.53 -11.19
C ALA A 85 3.28 -15.75 -10.48
N ALA A 86 2.28 -16.40 -11.08
CA ALA A 86 1.68 -17.63 -10.56
C ALA A 86 2.66 -18.80 -10.52
N LEU A 87 3.67 -18.81 -11.41
CA LEU A 87 4.73 -19.82 -11.43
C LEU A 87 5.83 -19.52 -10.41
N MET A 88 6.12 -18.24 -10.12
CA MET A 88 7.22 -17.85 -9.24
C MET A 88 6.93 -18.02 -7.74
N ALA A 89 5.67 -17.91 -7.31
CA ALA A 89 5.30 -17.95 -5.91
C ALA A 89 3.99 -18.72 -5.64
N ARG A 90 3.82 -19.17 -4.40
CA ARG A 90 2.51 -19.51 -3.83
C ARG A 90 1.88 -18.22 -3.32
N TRP A 91 0.59 -18.04 -3.56
CA TRP A 91 -0.10 -16.78 -3.29
C TRP A 91 -1.14 -16.97 -2.19
N ASP A 92 -0.96 -16.26 -1.09
CA ASP A 92 -1.91 -16.16 0.02
C ASP A 92 -2.43 -14.72 0.03
N LEU A 93 -3.47 -14.49 -0.76
CA LEU A 93 -4.07 -13.17 -0.96
C LEU A 93 -5.39 -13.11 -0.22
N PRO A 94 -5.84 -11.92 0.23
CA PRO A 94 -7.16 -11.79 0.81
C PRO A 94 -8.21 -12.23 -0.23
N GLN A 95 -9.38 -12.64 0.24
CA GLN A 95 -10.50 -12.99 -0.64
C GLN A 95 -11.37 -11.77 -0.95
N VAL A 96 -11.43 -10.83 -0.01
CA VAL A 96 -12.21 -9.58 -0.08
C VAL A 96 -11.36 -8.46 0.48
N LEU A 97 -11.36 -7.29 -0.17
CA LEU A 97 -10.71 -6.11 0.39
C LEU A 97 -11.63 -5.47 1.45
N PRO A 98 -11.09 -5.02 2.59
CA PRO A 98 -11.88 -4.42 3.66
C PRO A 98 -12.31 -2.98 3.38
N VAL A 99 -11.79 -2.35 2.32
CA VAL A 99 -12.11 -0.98 1.91
C VAL A 99 -12.66 -0.96 0.48
N PRO A 100 -13.74 -0.19 0.20
CA PRO A 100 -14.17 0.06 -1.16
C PRO A 100 -13.19 1.00 -1.87
N ALA A 101 -13.07 0.85 -3.19
CA ALA A 101 -12.35 1.82 -4.02
C ALA A 101 -13.19 3.10 -4.22
N PRO A 102 -12.57 4.28 -4.36
CA PRO A 102 -11.12 4.53 -4.26
C PRO A 102 -10.59 4.56 -2.83
N ALA A 103 -9.36 4.08 -2.64
CA ALA A 103 -8.64 4.11 -1.37
C ALA A 103 -7.14 4.40 -1.59
N ILE A 104 -6.47 4.84 -0.53
CA ILE A 104 -5.01 4.91 -0.46
C ILE A 104 -4.52 3.63 0.21
N PHE A 105 -3.86 2.76 -0.54
CA PHE A 105 -3.22 1.55 -0.02
C PHE A 105 -1.78 1.87 0.36
N ALA A 106 -1.48 1.85 1.66
CA ALA A 106 -0.15 1.98 2.19
C ALA A 106 0.44 0.59 2.47
N GLY A 107 1.54 0.22 1.82
CA GLY A 107 2.18 -1.09 2.02
C GLY A 107 3.64 -1.00 2.42
N ASN A 108 4.19 -2.01 3.09
CA ASN A 108 5.63 -2.09 3.32
C ASN A 108 6.38 -2.48 2.04
N HIS A 109 7.65 -2.09 1.90
CA HIS A 109 8.43 -2.31 0.68
C HIS A 109 9.73 -3.07 0.93
N ARG A 110 9.73 -4.35 0.56
CA ARG A 110 10.84 -5.29 0.84
C ARG A 110 11.47 -5.87 -0.41
N SER A 111 10.82 -5.78 -1.56
CA SER A 111 11.32 -6.31 -2.82
C SER A 111 10.78 -5.56 -4.03
N MET A 112 11.54 -5.54 -5.12
CA MET A 112 11.01 -5.14 -6.43
C MET A 112 9.83 -6.01 -6.87
N PHE A 113 9.69 -7.23 -6.33
CA PHE A 113 8.55 -8.09 -6.60
C PHE A 113 7.23 -7.57 -5.99
N ASP A 114 7.28 -6.60 -5.07
CA ASP A 114 6.08 -5.97 -4.51
C ASP A 114 5.23 -5.27 -5.59
N ILE A 115 5.84 -4.81 -6.68
CA ILE A 115 5.09 -4.26 -7.83
C ILE A 115 4.21 -5.32 -8.50
N VAL A 116 4.70 -6.56 -8.59
CA VAL A 116 3.98 -7.71 -9.14
C VAL A 116 2.83 -8.09 -8.20
N VAL A 117 3.05 -7.99 -6.89
CA VAL A 117 2.00 -8.19 -5.88
C VAL A 117 0.88 -7.17 -6.09
N GLY A 118 1.21 -5.88 -6.22
CA GLY A 118 0.25 -4.82 -6.50
C GLY A 118 -0.60 -5.14 -7.73
N PHE A 119 0.03 -5.36 -8.89
CA PHE A 119 -0.69 -5.71 -10.12
C PHE A 119 -1.59 -6.95 -9.96
N ARG A 120 -1.12 -7.99 -9.25
CA ARG A 120 -1.91 -9.21 -9.01
C ARG A 120 -3.11 -8.97 -8.10
N LEU A 121 -2.94 -8.18 -7.05
CA LEU A 121 -4.03 -7.79 -6.16
C LEU A 121 -5.12 -7.07 -6.95
N PHE A 122 -4.74 -6.08 -7.77
CA PHE A 122 -5.71 -5.24 -8.49
C PHE A 122 -6.48 -6.03 -9.55
N TRP A 123 -5.82 -6.96 -10.22
CA TRP A 123 -6.47 -7.86 -11.15
C TRP A 123 -7.54 -8.72 -10.48
N ASN A 124 -7.19 -9.33 -9.34
CA ASN A 124 -8.12 -10.18 -8.59
C ASN A 124 -9.35 -9.39 -8.11
N TYR A 125 -9.17 -8.12 -7.76
CA TYR A 125 -10.24 -7.27 -7.24
C TYR A 125 -10.91 -6.38 -8.29
N ARG A 126 -10.48 -6.44 -9.55
CA ARG A 126 -10.99 -5.62 -10.66
C ARG A 126 -11.00 -4.12 -10.32
N ALA A 127 -10.06 -3.69 -9.48
CA ALA A 127 -9.95 -2.32 -9.01
C ALA A 127 -8.99 -1.53 -9.90
N SER A 128 -9.36 -0.32 -10.27
CA SER A 128 -8.45 0.60 -10.95
C SER A 128 -7.53 1.22 -9.91
N MET A 129 -6.24 0.91 -9.99
CA MET A 129 -5.23 1.40 -9.05
C MET A 129 -3.96 1.87 -9.74
N HIS A 130 -3.28 2.83 -9.10
CA HIS A 130 -2.00 3.37 -9.56
C HIS A 130 -0.91 3.12 -8.52
N ILE A 131 0.15 2.42 -8.90
CA ILE A 131 1.31 2.22 -8.02
C ILE A 131 2.25 3.42 -8.15
N VAL A 132 2.58 4.02 -7.02
CA VAL A 132 3.58 5.09 -6.94
C VAL A 132 4.98 4.48 -7.03
N VAL A 133 5.77 4.93 -8.00
CA VAL A 133 7.12 4.40 -8.27
C VAL A 133 8.11 5.55 -8.44
N ALA A 134 9.34 5.39 -7.95
CA ALA A 134 10.37 6.42 -8.08
C ALA A 134 10.60 6.82 -9.55
N ARG A 135 10.61 8.12 -9.83
CA ARG A 135 10.71 8.71 -11.19
C ARG A 135 11.87 8.13 -12.02
N ARG A 136 13.01 7.83 -11.39
CA ARG A 136 14.20 7.25 -12.04
C ARG A 136 13.92 5.94 -12.81
N TYR A 137 12.95 5.14 -12.37
CA TYR A 137 12.61 3.89 -13.07
C TYR A 137 11.88 4.13 -14.40
N PHE A 138 11.32 5.33 -14.59
CA PHE A 138 10.61 5.71 -15.80
C PHE A 138 11.54 6.17 -16.93
N ASP A 139 12.81 6.46 -16.62
CA ASP A 139 13.82 6.88 -17.60
C ASP A 139 14.43 5.69 -18.35
N HIS A 140 14.38 4.49 -17.76
CA HIS A 140 14.80 3.27 -18.45
C HIS A 140 13.83 2.92 -19.57
N TRP A 141 14.32 2.74 -20.80
CA TRP A 141 13.51 2.59 -22.02
C TRP A 141 12.44 1.48 -21.92
N LEU A 142 12.80 0.29 -21.42
CA LEU A 142 11.86 -0.82 -21.29
C LEU A 142 10.99 -0.70 -20.03
N MET A 143 11.61 -0.59 -18.86
CA MET A 143 10.91 -0.48 -17.57
C MET A 143 9.93 0.69 -17.55
N GLY A 144 10.34 1.87 -18.01
CA GLY A 144 9.48 3.05 -18.06
C GLY A 144 8.28 2.89 -18.98
N ARG A 145 8.42 2.17 -20.11
CA ARG A 145 7.27 1.83 -20.97
C ARG A 145 6.30 0.90 -20.25
N LEU A 146 6.80 -0.11 -19.53
CA LEU A 146 5.96 -1.04 -18.76
C LEU A 146 5.24 -0.34 -17.60
N LEU A 147 5.94 0.52 -16.85
CA LEU A 147 5.37 1.29 -15.76
C LEU A 147 4.28 2.26 -16.25
N ARG A 148 4.52 2.97 -17.36
CA ARG A 148 3.51 3.84 -17.99
C ARG A 148 2.30 3.04 -18.49
N ALA A 149 2.54 1.89 -19.14
CA ALA A 149 1.47 1.02 -19.60
C ALA A 149 0.64 0.43 -18.45
N GLY A 150 1.28 0.16 -17.32
CA GLY A 150 0.63 -0.26 -16.07
C GLY A 150 0.00 0.88 -15.27
N GLY A 151 0.02 2.12 -15.76
CA GLY A 151 -0.57 3.26 -15.08
C GLY A 151 0.15 3.67 -13.79
N CYS A 152 1.41 3.30 -13.59
CA CYS A 152 2.18 3.73 -12.42
C CYS A 152 2.37 5.26 -12.43
N ILE A 153 2.32 5.87 -11.25
CA ILE A 153 2.55 7.31 -11.07
C ILE A 153 4.02 7.52 -10.67
N PRO A 154 4.78 8.33 -11.44
CA PRO A 154 6.13 8.69 -11.04
C PRO A 154 6.12 9.62 -9.83
N MET A 155 6.99 9.34 -8.87
CA MET A 155 7.19 10.18 -7.68
C MET A 155 8.66 10.53 -7.53
N GLU A 156 8.91 11.81 -7.28
CA GLU A 156 10.23 12.34 -6.94
C GLU A 156 10.35 12.49 -5.42
N SER A 157 11.56 12.70 -4.93
CA SER A 157 11.82 12.96 -3.51
C SER A 157 11.95 14.46 -3.24
N GLY A 158 11.80 14.87 -1.98
CA GLY A 158 11.92 16.28 -1.58
C GLY A 158 10.84 17.18 -2.19
N ARG A 159 11.20 18.41 -2.55
CA ARG A 159 10.24 19.42 -3.04
C ARG A 159 9.53 19.03 -4.34
N ALA A 160 10.19 18.23 -5.19
CA ALA A 160 9.62 17.80 -6.46
C ALA A 160 8.55 16.70 -6.31
N ALA A 161 8.37 16.13 -5.11
CA ALA A 161 7.31 15.17 -4.82
C ALA A 161 5.89 15.73 -5.02
N LEU A 162 5.70 17.06 -4.99
CA LEU A 162 4.40 17.70 -5.11
C LEU A 162 3.67 17.35 -6.42
N GLY A 163 4.40 17.20 -7.53
CA GLY A 163 3.81 16.79 -8.82
C GLY A 163 3.22 15.38 -8.77
N GLY A 164 3.94 14.43 -8.16
CA GLY A 164 3.46 13.05 -8.00
C GLY A 164 2.31 12.95 -7.00
N VAL A 165 2.33 13.74 -5.92
CA VAL A 165 1.21 13.84 -4.97
C VAL A 165 -0.03 14.36 -5.68
N LYS A 166 0.09 15.43 -6.48
CA LYS A 166 -1.02 15.97 -7.26
C LYS A 166 -1.63 14.91 -8.19
N ALA A 167 -0.80 14.16 -8.91
CA ALA A 167 -1.27 13.07 -9.77
C ALA A 167 -2.01 11.96 -8.99
N CYS A 168 -1.59 11.67 -7.76
CA CYS A 168 -2.29 10.72 -6.88
C CYS A 168 -3.66 11.26 -6.45
N LEU A 169 -3.75 12.54 -6.09
CA LEU A 169 -5.03 13.18 -5.72
C LEU A 169 -6.01 13.18 -6.89
N GLU A 170 -5.55 13.54 -8.09
CA GLU A 170 -6.37 13.50 -9.31
C GLU A 170 -6.85 12.08 -9.63
N ALA A 171 -6.03 11.04 -9.37
CA ALA A 171 -6.45 9.66 -9.53
C ALA A 171 -7.57 9.27 -8.54
N LEU A 172 -7.42 9.66 -7.28
CA LEU A 172 -8.43 9.44 -6.24
C LEU A 172 -9.75 10.16 -6.58
N GLU A 173 -9.69 11.40 -7.08
CA GLU A 173 -10.86 12.16 -7.57
C GLU A 173 -11.59 11.44 -8.71
N ARG A 174 -10.86 10.76 -9.60
CA ARG A 174 -11.43 9.95 -10.69
C ARG A 174 -12.00 8.60 -10.23
N GLY A 175 -11.99 8.31 -8.93
CA GLY A 175 -12.44 7.02 -8.39
C GLY A 175 -11.40 5.90 -8.53
N GLU A 176 -10.14 6.23 -8.78
CA GLU A 176 -9.04 5.27 -8.93
C GLU A 176 -8.24 5.22 -7.62
N SER A 177 -7.90 4.02 -7.14
CA SER A 177 -7.10 3.88 -5.92
C SER A 177 -5.63 4.17 -6.19
N VAL A 178 -4.87 4.46 -5.14
CA VAL A 178 -3.42 4.66 -5.25
C VAL A 178 -2.70 3.76 -4.25
N VAL A 179 -1.55 3.24 -4.65
CA VAL A 179 -0.72 2.39 -3.80
C VAL A 179 0.62 3.08 -3.61
N ILE A 180 0.96 3.31 -2.35
CA ILE A 180 2.15 4.02 -1.95
C ILE A 180 2.87 3.22 -0.88
N MET A 181 4.19 3.13 -1.01
CA MET A 181 5.03 2.56 0.02
C MET A 181 5.59 3.71 0.86
N PRO A 182 5.28 3.80 2.16
CA PRO A 182 5.66 4.95 2.98
C PRO A 182 7.18 5.08 3.07
N GLU A 183 7.91 3.97 3.03
CA GLU A 183 9.36 3.85 2.97
C GLU A 183 10.04 4.53 1.76
N GLY A 184 9.32 4.70 0.63
CA GLY A 184 9.82 5.38 -0.58
C GLY A 184 10.93 4.65 -1.38
N ARG A 185 11.51 3.58 -0.83
CA ARG A 185 12.47 2.69 -1.48
C ARG A 185 12.33 1.26 -0.93
N VAL A 186 12.90 0.29 -1.64
CA VAL A 186 12.99 -1.08 -1.14
C VAL A 186 13.90 -1.09 0.09
N MET A 187 13.41 -1.63 1.20
CA MET A 187 14.15 -1.70 2.46
C MET A 187 15.00 -2.98 2.56
N PRO A 188 16.34 -2.84 2.68
CA PRO A 188 17.25 -3.93 3.04
C PRO A 188 16.83 -4.61 4.36
N PRO A 189 17.00 -5.94 4.53
CA PRO A 189 16.58 -6.64 5.74
C PRO A 189 17.13 -6.05 7.05
N ASP A 190 18.36 -5.56 7.04
CA ASP A 190 19.05 -4.92 8.16
C ASP A 190 18.46 -3.55 8.55
N GLU A 191 17.80 -2.87 7.63
CA GLU A 191 17.15 -1.58 7.86
C GLU A 191 15.66 -1.69 8.22
N ARG A 192 15.15 -2.92 8.33
CA ARG A 192 13.77 -3.22 8.75
C ARG A 192 13.71 -4.41 9.72
N PRO A 193 14.44 -4.38 10.85
CA PRO A 193 14.52 -5.50 11.79
C PRO A 193 13.14 -5.95 12.30
N GLU A 194 12.21 -5.01 12.44
CA GLU A 194 10.84 -5.26 12.89
C GLU A 194 9.84 -5.45 11.73
N GLY A 195 10.31 -5.39 10.48
CA GLY A 195 9.52 -5.66 9.27
C GLY A 195 9.24 -4.43 8.40
N VAL A 196 9.31 -3.21 8.96
CA VAL A 196 9.24 -1.93 8.24
C VAL A 196 10.51 -1.09 8.48
N GLY A 197 10.90 -0.29 7.49
CA GLY A 197 11.99 0.69 7.58
C GLY A 197 11.50 2.11 7.87
N PRO A 198 12.39 3.12 7.87
CA PRO A 198 12.01 4.50 8.16
C PRO A 198 11.07 5.05 7.07
N PRO A 199 10.02 5.80 7.45
CA PRO A 199 9.09 6.37 6.50
C PRO A 199 9.66 7.62 5.82
N GLY A 200 9.21 7.86 4.60
CA GLY A 200 9.27 9.17 3.95
C GLY A 200 7.97 9.95 4.11
N ALA A 201 8.01 11.25 3.78
CA ALA A 201 6.87 12.17 3.97
C ALA A 201 5.68 11.97 3.02
N GLY A 202 5.83 11.16 1.96
CA GLY A 202 4.86 11.08 0.86
C GLY A 202 3.46 10.63 1.29
N ILE A 203 3.37 9.66 2.20
CA ILE A 203 2.08 9.16 2.69
C ILE A 203 1.35 10.20 3.53
N GLY A 204 2.04 10.88 4.45
CA GLY A 204 1.44 11.91 5.29
C GLY A 204 0.93 13.08 4.47
N ILE A 205 1.71 13.53 3.48
CA ILE A 205 1.30 14.61 2.57
C ILE A 205 0.07 14.21 1.75
N LEU A 206 0.05 13.01 1.18
CA LEU A 206 -1.06 12.53 0.37
C LEU A 206 -2.33 12.35 1.21
N ALA A 207 -2.19 11.76 2.39
CA ALA A 207 -3.31 11.54 3.29
C ALA A 207 -3.90 12.86 3.80
N ALA A 208 -3.08 13.84 4.18
CA ALA A 208 -3.55 15.14 4.66
C ALA A 208 -4.33 15.95 3.61
N ARG A 209 -4.12 15.65 2.32
CA ARG A 209 -4.76 16.34 1.19
C ARG A 209 -5.88 15.55 0.52
N SER A 210 -6.13 14.33 0.96
CA SER A 210 -7.17 13.47 0.40
C SER A 210 -8.31 13.29 1.41
N ALA A 211 -9.50 12.95 0.94
CA ALA A 211 -10.58 12.42 1.78
C ALA A 211 -10.68 10.88 1.72
N ALA A 212 -9.88 10.22 0.86
CA ALA A 212 -9.98 8.78 0.61
C ALA A 212 -9.64 7.93 1.85
N PRO A 213 -10.28 6.77 2.06
CA PRO A 213 -9.93 5.85 3.13
C PRO A 213 -8.49 5.32 2.95
N LEU A 214 -7.83 5.06 4.08
CA LEU A 214 -6.49 4.46 4.13
C LEU A 214 -6.62 2.96 4.40
N ALA A 215 -5.96 2.13 3.61
CA ALA A 215 -5.84 0.71 3.83
C ALA A 215 -4.38 0.30 3.98
N LEU A 216 -4.08 -0.47 5.01
CA LEU A 216 -2.77 -1.01 5.29
C LEU A 216 -2.59 -2.32 4.53
N CYS A 217 -1.44 -2.51 3.89
CA CYS A 217 -1.09 -3.68 3.11
C CYS A 217 0.22 -4.29 3.61
N ALA A 218 0.14 -5.30 4.46
CA ALA A 218 1.31 -6.05 4.89
C ALA A 218 1.66 -7.13 3.86
N ILE A 219 2.85 -7.03 3.28
CA ILE A 219 3.38 -7.90 2.24
C ILE A 219 4.59 -8.67 2.80
N THR A 220 4.56 -10.00 2.70
CA THR A 220 5.66 -10.88 3.12
C THR A 220 6.03 -11.91 2.06
N GLY A 221 7.27 -12.40 2.12
CA GLY A 221 7.81 -13.47 1.25
C GLY A 221 8.26 -13.02 -0.15
N THR A 222 8.10 -11.75 -0.51
CA THR A 222 8.51 -11.22 -1.83
C THR A 222 10.02 -11.10 -1.97
N ASP A 223 10.73 -10.83 -0.87
CA ASP A 223 12.19 -10.82 -0.75
C ASP A 223 12.83 -12.21 -0.90
N GLU A 224 12.07 -13.29 -0.68
CA GLU A 224 12.52 -14.64 -1.03
C GLU A 224 12.41 -14.93 -2.53
N VAL A 225 11.39 -14.36 -3.19
CA VAL A 225 11.16 -14.50 -4.64
C VAL A 225 12.17 -13.66 -5.41
N TRP A 226 12.32 -12.38 -5.05
CA TRP A 226 13.29 -11.49 -5.66
C TRP A 226 14.07 -10.74 -4.58
N PRO A 227 15.20 -11.31 -4.13
CA PRO A 227 16.05 -10.68 -3.14
C PRO A 227 16.63 -9.36 -3.66
N LEU A 228 16.77 -8.40 -2.76
CA LEU A 228 17.43 -7.12 -3.04
C LEU A 228 18.84 -7.35 -3.61
N GLY A 229 19.25 -6.51 -4.56
CA GLY A 229 20.55 -6.61 -5.24
C GLY A 229 20.64 -7.65 -6.36
N ARG A 230 19.64 -8.54 -6.54
CA ARG A 230 19.62 -9.45 -7.70
C ARG A 230 19.01 -8.79 -8.93
N ARG A 231 19.62 -9.05 -10.10
CA ARG A 231 19.10 -8.60 -11.39
C ARG A 231 17.77 -9.26 -11.79
N PHE A 232 17.51 -10.50 -11.35
CA PHE A 232 16.31 -11.26 -11.70
C PHE A 232 15.77 -12.08 -10.50
N PRO A 233 14.46 -12.43 -10.49
CA PRO A 233 13.87 -13.31 -9.50
C PRO A 233 14.54 -14.69 -9.40
N ARG A 234 14.48 -15.31 -8.23
CA ARG A 234 14.82 -16.72 -8.01
C ARG A 234 13.68 -17.60 -8.53
N LEU A 235 13.89 -18.20 -9.69
CA LEU A 235 12.98 -19.24 -10.19
C LEU A 235 13.14 -20.51 -9.35
N ARG A 236 12.09 -20.83 -8.59
CA ARG A 236 11.96 -22.08 -7.83
C ARG A 236 10.71 -22.80 -8.33
N PHE A 237 10.74 -24.13 -8.37
CA PHE A 237 9.63 -24.94 -8.89
C PHE A 237 8.97 -25.80 -7.80
N GLY A 238 7.72 -26.20 -8.04
CA GLY A 238 6.97 -27.09 -7.18
C GLY A 238 6.83 -26.60 -5.73
N ARG A 239 7.19 -27.47 -4.78
CA ARG A 239 7.11 -27.20 -3.32
C ARG A 239 8.16 -26.22 -2.79
N ARG A 240 9.19 -25.88 -3.59
CA ARG A 240 10.26 -24.95 -3.18
C ARG A 240 9.92 -23.48 -3.41
N ARG A 241 8.76 -23.18 -4.01
CA ARG A 241 8.29 -21.81 -4.26
C ARG A 241 8.04 -21.08 -2.95
N PRO A 242 8.56 -19.84 -2.78
CA PRO A 242 8.21 -19.02 -1.64
C PRO A 242 6.71 -18.76 -1.58
N THR A 243 6.18 -18.49 -0.39
CA THR A 243 4.80 -18.05 -0.21
C THR A 243 4.79 -16.54 -0.08
N VAL A 244 4.15 -15.86 -1.03
CA VAL A 244 3.85 -14.44 -0.94
C VAL A 244 2.50 -14.29 -0.26
N ARG A 245 2.49 -13.65 0.90
CA ARG A 245 1.29 -13.36 1.68
C ARG A 245 1.01 -11.87 1.68
N VAL A 246 -0.27 -11.52 1.50
CA VAL A 246 -0.77 -10.16 1.61
C VAL A 246 -1.89 -10.14 2.64
N LEU A 247 -1.77 -9.27 3.63
CA LEU A 247 -2.85 -8.93 4.55
C LEU A 247 -3.27 -7.50 4.29
N VAL A 248 -4.58 -7.25 4.24
CA VAL A 248 -5.13 -5.92 4.03
C VAL A 248 -6.12 -5.62 5.14
N GLU A 249 -5.93 -4.48 5.81
CA GLU A 249 -6.85 -3.97 6.82
C GLU A 249 -7.17 -2.50 6.57
N SER A 250 -8.38 -2.06 6.91
CA SER A 250 -8.71 -0.63 6.91
C SER A 250 -7.97 0.01 8.07
N LEU A 251 -7.23 1.08 7.81
CA LEU A 251 -6.81 1.96 8.89
C LEU A 251 -8.09 2.60 9.46
N VAL A 252 -8.15 2.69 10.79
CA VAL A 252 -9.26 3.36 11.47
C VAL A 252 -9.36 4.78 10.92
N PRO A 253 -10.58 5.29 10.61
CA PRO A 253 -10.74 6.67 10.18
C PRO A 253 -10.07 7.60 11.18
N LEU A 254 -9.11 8.39 10.70
CA LEU A 254 -8.49 9.46 11.48
C LEU A 254 -9.44 10.65 11.45
N GLU A 255 -9.57 11.35 12.58
CA GLU A 255 -10.37 12.57 12.63
C GLU A 255 -9.77 13.63 11.68
N PRO A 256 -10.56 14.59 11.17
CA PRO A 256 -10.07 15.58 10.19
C PRO A 256 -8.82 16.34 10.64
N ASP A 257 -8.73 16.68 11.93
CA ASP A 257 -7.55 17.33 12.52
C ASP A 257 -6.33 16.40 12.55
N GLU A 258 -6.51 15.14 12.96
CA GLU A 258 -5.44 14.15 12.98
C GLU A 258 -4.92 13.84 11.57
N ARG A 259 -5.83 13.92 10.59
CA ARG A 259 -5.49 13.72 9.19
C ARG A 259 -4.65 14.87 8.63
N ARG A 260 -4.85 16.11 9.10
CA ARG A 260 -4.04 17.28 8.69
C ARG A 260 -2.61 17.18 9.20
N ASP A 261 -2.39 16.52 10.33
CA ASP A 261 -1.07 16.24 10.89
C ASP A 261 -0.37 15.10 10.13
N ARG A 262 0.48 15.49 9.18
CA ARG A 262 1.19 14.57 8.28
C ARG A 262 2.06 13.56 9.03
N GLU A 263 2.68 13.99 10.13
CA GLU A 263 3.58 13.15 10.93
C GLU A 263 2.77 12.11 11.69
N ARG A 264 1.68 12.53 12.31
CA ARG A 264 0.74 11.63 13.00
C ARG A 264 0.15 10.59 12.06
N VAL A 265 -0.29 10.98 10.85
CA VAL A 265 -0.79 10.01 9.87
C VAL A 265 0.31 9.01 9.48
N THR A 266 1.52 9.51 9.24
CA THR A 266 2.65 8.66 8.86
C THR A 266 2.97 7.66 9.96
N ALA A 267 3.05 8.12 11.22
CA ALA A 267 3.27 7.26 12.38
C ALA A 267 2.16 6.20 12.54
N ALA A 268 0.89 6.58 12.39
CA ALA A 268 -0.24 5.64 12.48
C ALA A 268 -0.19 4.56 11.39
N VAL A 269 0.16 4.93 10.16
CA VAL A 269 0.34 3.98 9.05
C VAL A 269 1.49 3.01 9.35
N MET A 270 2.63 3.53 9.80
CA MET A 270 3.80 2.68 10.10
C MET A 270 3.54 1.73 11.25
N ALA A 271 2.92 2.21 12.34
CA ALA A 271 2.56 1.38 13.48
C ALA A 271 1.56 0.27 13.09
N GLY A 272 0.54 0.60 12.30
CA GLY A 272 -0.41 -0.39 11.82
C GLY A 272 0.22 -1.43 10.87
N LEU A 273 1.13 -1.02 9.98
CA LEU A 273 1.87 -1.96 9.14
C LEU A 273 2.72 -2.92 9.97
N LEU A 274 3.39 -2.41 11.00
CA LEU A 274 4.19 -3.23 11.92
C LEU A 274 3.34 -4.27 12.66
N GLU A 275 2.16 -3.88 13.14
CA GLU A 275 1.21 -4.78 13.80
C GLU A 275 0.75 -5.90 12.85
N LEU A 276 0.42 -5.56 11.60
CA LEU A 276 0.02 -6.58 10.61
C LEU A 276 1.16 -7.54 10.21
N LEU A 277 2.41 -7.06 10.26
CA LEU A 277 3.59 -7.88 9.96
C LEU A 277 4.01 -8.77 11.14
N THR A 278 3.62 -8.38 12.36
CA THR A 278 3.96 -9.07 13.61
C THR A 278 2.70 -9.61 14.26
N PRO A 279 2.15 -10.76 13.79
CA PRO A 279 0.92 -11.29 14.35
C PRO A 279 1.09 -11.56 15.86
N PRO A 280 0.02 -11.36 16.67
CA PRO A 280 0.08 -11.62 18.10
C PRO A 280 0.41 -13.10 18.37
N GLU A 281 1.24 -13.33 19.40
CA GLU A 281 1.62 -14.67 19.90
C GLU A 281 0.42 -15.54 20.31
#